data_AF-A0A174QVL7-F1
#
_entry.id   AF-A0A174QVL7-F1
#
_cell.length_a   1.000
_cell.length_b   1.000
_cell.length_c   1.000
_cell.angle_alpha   90.00
_cell.angle_beta   90.00
_cell.angle_gamma   90.00
#
_symmetry.space_group_name_H-M   'P 1'
#
loop_
_entity.id
_entity.type
_entity.pdbx_description
1 polymer ?
#
loop_
_entity_poly.entity_id
_entity_poly.type
_entity_poly.pdbx_seq_one_letter_code
_entity_poly.pdbx_strand_id
1 'polypeptide(L)'
;MADGDNLNLATQKYLAEELNISQRQLADYKKLTNLIPELQQMIENNPMKQSRVISEYERLCGIKRGNPQLLNNSTIKNRITQSDIAKQLGIDRTQLINLKKLQDLIPELQQMIENGSMKATVGYKIWAKMPQGEQEKFFNDRVSLRNSVLKRY
;
A
#
# COMPACT_ATOMS: atom_id res chain seq x y z
N MET A 1 16.47 3.25 -39.14
CA MET A 1 16.22 3.90 -37.83
C MET A 1 14.75 4.31 -37.84
N ALA A 2 13.98 3.90 -36.81
CA ALA A 2 12.52 4.00 -36.66
C ALA A 2 11.70 2.80 -37.19
N ASP A 3 11.52 1.75 -36.37
CA ASP A 3 10.46 0.72 -36.57
C ASP A 3 10.02 0.00 -35.27
N GLY A 4 10.57 0.35 -34.09
CA GLY A 4 10.24 -0.33 -32.83
C GLY A 4 8.95 0.14 -32.15
N ASP A 5 8.57 1.40 -32.32
CA ASP A 5 7.49 2.01 -31.54
C ASP A 5 6.09 1.81 -32.15
N ASN A 6 6.00 1.60 -33.46
CA ASN A 6 4.72 1.49 -34.19
C ASN A 6 4.04 0.11 -34.00
N LEU A 7 4.85 -0.94 -33.84
CA LEU A 7 4.38 -2.31 -33.62
C LEU A 7 3.69 -2.50 -32.26
N ASN A 8 4.13 -1.75 -31.25
CA ASN A 8 3.57 -1.79 -29.90
C ASN A 8 2.16 -1.17 -29.84
N LEU A 9 1.92 -0.08 -30.58
CA LEU A 9 0.63 0.62 -30.57
C LEU A 9 -0.46 -0.17 -31.31
N ALA A 10 -0.13 -0.78 -32.46
CA ALA A 10 -1.05 -1.64 -33.20
C ALA A 10 -1.43 -2.88 -32.38
N THR A 11 -0.45 -3.50 -31.71
CA THR A 11 -0.67 -4.66 -30.83
C THR A 11 -1.51 -4.29 -29.59
N GLN A 12 -1.32 -3.10 -29.01
CA GLN A 12 -2.15 -2.60 -27.91
C GLN A 12 -3.59 -2.36 -28.35
N LYS A 13 -3.80 -1.79 -29.54
CA LYS A 13 -5.13 -1.54 -30.08
C LYS A 13 -5.91 -2.84 -30.28
N TYR A 14 -5.28 -3.82 -30.91
CA TYR A 14 -5.86 -5.13 -31.17
C TYR A 14 -6.26 -5.85 -29.87
N LEU A 15 -5.36 -5.92 -28.88
CA LEU A 15 -5.64 -6.57 -27.59
C LEU A 15 -6.74 -5.85 -26.80
N ALA A 16 -6.83 -4.52 -26.90
CA ALA A 16 -7.88 -3.75 -26.24
C ALA A 16 -9.25 -4.04 -26.85
N GLU A 17 -9.32 -4.10 -28.19
CA GLU A 17 -10.51 -4.47 -28.94
C GLU A 17 -10.95 -5.92 -28.66
N GLU A 18 -10.00 -6.86 -28.61
CA GLU A 18 -10.27 -8.28 -28.31
C GLU A 18 -10.79 -8.49 -26.88
N LEU A 19 -10.25 -7.75 -25.91
CA LEU A 19 -10.68 -7.78 -24.51
C LEU A 19 -11.90 -6.88 -24.23
N ASN A 20 -12.42 -6.19 -25.25
CA ASN A 20 -13.51 -5.22 -25.15
C ASN A 20 -13.31 -4.14 -24.06
N ILE A 21 -12.07 -3.64 -23.95
CA ILE A 21 -11.67 -2.56 -23.04
C ILE A 21 -11.01 -1.43 -23.83
N SER A 22 -10.98 -0.22 -23.28
CA SER A 22 -10.26 0.88 -23.93
C SER A 22 -8.75 0.65 -23.89
N GLN A 23 -8.02 1.22 -24.86
CA GLN A 23 -6.55 1.19 -24.85
C GLN A 23 -5.96 1.81 -23.58
N ARG A 24 -6.65 2.80 -22.98
CA ARG A 24 -6.26 3.38 -21.71
C ARG A 24 -6.35 2.35 -20.57
N GLN A 25 -7.44 1.59 -20.51
CA GLN A 25 -7.59 0.49 -19.54
C GLN A 25 -6.54 -0.59 -19.77
N LEU A 26 -6.26 -0.97 -21.02
CA LEU A 26 -5.21 -1.94 -21.31
C LEU A 26 -3.83 -1.44 -20.87
N ALA A 27 -3.51 -0.16 -21.10
CA ALA A 27 -2.26 0.44 -20.65
C ALA A 27 -2.14 0.45 -19.12
N ASP A 28 -3.24 0.73 -18.41
CA ASP A 28 -3.31 0.69 -16.96
C ASP A 28 -3.15 -0.75 -16.43
N TYR A 29 -3.79 -1.74 -17.08
CA TYR A 29 -3.60 -3.16 -16.77
C TYR A 29 -2.16 -3.63 -17.02
N LYS A 30 -1.54 -3.26 -18.14
CA LYS A 30 -0.14 -3.60 -18.44
C LYS A 30 0.83 -2.98 -17.43
N LYS A 31 0.59 -1.72 -17.04
CA LYS A 31 1.33 -1.09 -15.93
C LYS A 31 1.16 -1.90 -14.65
N LEU A 32 -0.07 -2.26 -14.28
CA LEU A 32 -0.34 -3.11 -13.12
C LEU A 32 0.40 -4.46 -13.20
N THR A 33 0.34 -5.16 -14.33
CA THR A 33 1.01 -6.45 -14.53
C THR A 33 2.53 -6.36 -14.41
N ASN A 34 3.15 -5.29 -14.90
CA ASN A 34 4.59 -5.08 -14.77
C ASN A 34 4.99 -4.64 -13.35
N LEU A 35 4.12 -3.89 -12.68
CA LEU A 35 4.33 -3.49 -11.29
C LEU A 35 4.12 -4.65 -10.33
N ILE A 36 3.26 -5.65 -10.60
CA ILE A 36 2.96 -6.74 -9.65
C ILE A 36 4.22 -7.50 -9.18
N PRO A 37 5.16 -7.94 -10.04
CA PRO A 37 6.39 -8.60 -9.60
C PRO A 37 7.34 -7.69 -8.81
N GLU A 38 7.47 -6.42 -9.21
CA GLU A 38 8.29 -5.42 -8.51
C GLU A 38 7.70 -5.06 -7.16
N LEU A 39 6.37 -4.96 -7.11
CA LEU A 39 5.59 -4.84 -5.89
C LEU A 39 5.76 -6.09 -5.03
N GLN A 40 5.71 -7.31 -5.57
CA GLN A 40 5.96 -8.55 -4.81
C GLN A 40 7.37 -8.55 -4.18
N GLN A 41 8.43 -8.22 -4.94
CA GLN A 41 9.79 -8.14 -4.41
C GLN A 41 10.01 -6.97 -3.43
N MET A 42 9.37 -5.81 -3.64
CA MET A 42 9.41 -4.68 -2.70
C MET A 42 8.58 -4.95 -1.44
N ILE A 43 7.49 -5.72 -1.58
CA ILE A 43 6.63 -6.19 -0.50
C ILE A 43 7.44 -7.15 0.37
N GLU A 44 8.25 -8.06 -0.18
CA GLU A 44 8.93 -9.09 0.61
C GLU A 44 9.79 -8.55 1.79
N ASN A 45 10.28 -7.29 1.76
CA ASN A 45 11.18 -6.80 2.81
C ASN A 45 10.89 -5.42 3.43
N ASN A 46 9.88 -4.64 2.98
CA ASN A 46 9.60 -3.33 3.58
C ASN A 46 8.11 -3.10 3.94
N PRO A 47 7.74 -3.24 5.22
CA PRO A 47 6.36 -3.10 5.68
C PRO A 47 5.69 -1.75 5.41
N MET A 48 6.44 -0.65 5.35
CA MET A 48 5.88 0.67 5.02
C MET A 48 5.52 0.78 3.54
N LYS A 49 6.36 0.23 2.66
CA LYS A 49 6.05 0.11 1.23
C LYS A 49 4.84 -0.79 1.00
N GLN A 50 4.79 -1.95 1.67
CA GLN A 50 3.62 -2.83 1.64
C GLN A 50 2.34 -2.08 2.01
N SER A 51 2.38 -1.31 3.09
CA SER A 51 1.23 -0.53 3.57
C SER A 51 0.70 0.45 2.52
N ARG A 52 1.60 1.23 1.88
CA ARG A 52 1.22 2.19 0.83
C ARG A 52 0.59 1.50 -0.38
N VAL A 53 1.17 0.40 -0.83
CA VAL A 53 0.70 -0.38 -1.98
C VAL A 53 -0.70 -0.94 -1.73
N ILE A 54 -0.94 -1.50 -0.54
CA ILE A 54 -2.27 -2.00 -0.15
C ILE A 54 -3.32 -0.90 -0.25
N SER A 55 -3.03 0.30 0.26
CA SER A 55 -4.00 1.41 0.24
C SER A 55 -4.24 1.98 -1.14
N GLU A 56 -3.21 2.08 -1.99
CA GLU A 56 -3.41 2.44 -3.38
C GLU A 56 -4.19 1.38 -4.15
N TYR A 57 -3.95 0.10 -3.88
CA TYR A 57 -4.68 -0.97 -4.54
C TYR A 57 -6.16 -1.00 -4.13
N GLU A 58 -6.46 -0.83 -2.84
CA GLU A 58 -7.84 -0.63 -2.36
C GLU A 58 -8.52 0.58 -3.04
N ARG A 59 -7.80 1.71 -3.17
CA ARG A 59 -8.30 2.91 -3.84
C ARG A 59 -8.63 2.63 -5.31
N LEU A 60 -7.76 1.92 -6.03
CA LEU A 60 -7.97 1.52 -7.44
C LEU A 60 -9.15 0.55 -7.59
N CYS A 61 -9.35 -0.35 -6.62
CA CYS A 61 -10.50 -1.25 -6.57
C CYS A 61 -11.79 -0.57 -6.08
N GLY A 62 -11.77 0.72 -5.74
CA GLY A 62 -12.93 1.47 -5.27
C GLY A 62 -13.33 1.17 -3.82
N ILE A 63 -12.47 0.51 -3.04
CA ILE A 63 -12.70 0.25 -1.61
C ILE A 63 -12.33 1.52 -0.83
N LYS A 64 -13.34 2.27 -0.36
CA LYS A 64 -13.13 3.43 0.53
C LYS A 64 -13.11 3.00 2.01
N ARG A 65 -12.21 3.59 2.82
CA ARG A 65 -12.14 3.38 4.27
C ARG A 65 -13.52 3.66 4.91
N GLY A 66 -14.17 2.63 5.46
CA GLY A 66 -15.18 2.80 6.51
C GLY A 66 -16.65 2.55 6.19
N ASN A 67 -17.07 2.07 5.01
CA ASN A 67 -18.48 1.70 4.85
C ASN A 67 -18.74 0.61 3.79
N PRO A 68 -19.09 -0.63 4.18
CA PRO A 68 -19.58 -1.66 3.26
C PRO A 68 -20.96 -1.34 2.68
N GLN A 69 -21.70 -0.36 3.24
CA GLN A 69 -23.15 -0.21 3.06
C GLN A 69 -23.58 1.07 2.33
N LEU A 70 -22.69 2.02 2.00
CA LEU A 70 -23.07 3.26 1.29
C LEU A 70 -22.74 3.28 -0.20
N LEU A 71 -23.09 2.23 -0.94
CA LEU A 71 -23.13 2.29 -2.41
C LEU A 71 -24.37 1.57 -2.93
N ASN A 72 -25.52 2.13 -2.57
CA ASN A 72 -26.81 1.89 -3.21
C ASN A 72 -26.84 2.60 -4.56
N ASN A 73 -26.12 2.12 -5.57
CA ASN A 73 -26.63 2.08 -6.94
C ASN A 73 -25.66 1.38 -7.91
N SER A 74 -26.27 0.53 -8.74
CA SER A 74 -25.85 0.16 -10.10
C SER A 74 -24.51 -0.59 -10.34
N THR A 75 -24.65 -1.89 -10.63
CA THR A 75 -24.08 -2.55 -11.84
C THR A 75 -22.60 -3.01 -11.87
N ILE A 76 -21.95 -3.34 -10.75
CA ILE A 76 -20.64 -4.04 -10.81
C ILE A 76 -20.75 -5.43 -10.18
N LYS A 77 -20.89 -6.46 -11.04
CA LYS A 77 -20.99 -7.88 -10.67
C LYS A 77 -19.70 -8.47 -10.06
N ASN A 78 -18.59 -7.75 -10.05
CA ASN A 78 -17.32 -8.17 -9.44
C ASN A 78 -16.86 -7.14 -8.39
N ARG A 79 -17.43 -7.21 -7.18
CA ARG A 79 -16.96 -6.41 -6.04
C ARG A 79 -15.71 -7.06 -5.45
N ILE A 80 -14.53 -6.53 -5.77
CA ILE A 80 -13.27 -6.96 -5.14
C ILE A 80 -13.33 -6.58 -3.65
N THR A 81 -13.15 -7.58 -2.78
CA THR A 81 -13.11 -7.39 -1.33
C THR A 81 -11.67 -7.31 -0.82
N GLN A 82 -11.48 -6.87 0.44
CA GLN A 82 -10.18 -6.95 1.11
C GLN A 82 -9.62 -8.37 1.17
N SER A 83 -10.48 -9.38 1.26
CA SER A 83 -10.07 -10.78 1.25
C SER A 83 -9.54 -11.19 -0.12
N ASP A 84 -10.12 -10.68 -1.19
CA ASP A 84 -9.66 -10.94 -2.56
C ASP A 84 -8.33 -10.26 -2.82
N ILE A 85 -8.16 -9.02 -2.35
CA ILE A 85 -6.89 -8.30 -2.39
C ILE A 85 -5.80 -9.06 -1.62
N ALA A 86 -6.11 -9.54 -0.40
CA ALA A 86 -5.15 -10.30 0.40
C ALA A 86 -4.68 -11.56 -0.34
N LYS A 87 -5.62 -12.31 -0.94
CA LYS A 87 -5.32 -13.49 -1.77
C LYS A 87 -4.45 -13.14 -2.98
N GLN A 88 -4.77 -12.05 -3.70
CA GLN A 88 -4.00 -11.60 -4.86
C GLN A 88 -2.57 -11.17 -4.49
N LEU A 89 -2.40 -10.60 -3.30
CA LEU A 89 -1.10 -10.21 -2.76
C LEU A 89 -0.36 -11.36 -2.07
N GLY A 90 -0.96 -12.56 -1.97
CA GLY A 90 -0.35 -13.72 -1.31
C GLY A 90 -0.17 -13.56 0.21
N ILE A 91 -0.97 -12.71 0.86
CA ILE A 91 -0.90 -12.43 2.31
C ILE A 91 -2.21 -12.79 3.01
N ASP A 92 -2.15 -12.99 4.33
CA ASP A 92 -3.37 -13.15 5.11
C ASP A 92 -4.14 -11.82 5.24
N ARG A 93 -5.47 -11.91 5.36
CA ARG A 93 -6.33 -10.73 5.58
C ARG A 93 -5.93 -9.96 6.85
N THR A 94 -5.52 -10.65 7.91
CA THR A 94 -5.05 -10.03 9.15
C THR A 94 -3.75 -9.27 8.91
N GLN A 95 -2.85 -9.82 8.10
CA GLN A 95 -1.62 -9.16 7.70
C GLN A 95 -1.91 -7.89 6.91
N LEU A 96 -2.81 -7.94 5.94
CA LEU A 96 -3.28 -6.77 5.19
C LEU A 96 -3.79 -5.67 6.14
N ILE A 97 -4.67 -6.04 7.08
CA ILE A 97 -5.23 -5.10 8.06
C ILE A 97 -4.14 -4.49 8.94
N ASN A 98 -3.19 -5.30 9.41
CA ASN A 98 -2.12 -4.84 10.28
C ASN A 98 -1.15 -3.90 9.55
N LEU A 99 -0.81 -4.19 8.30
CA LEU A 99 0.04 -3.31 7.49
C LEU A 99 -0.61 -1.96 7.27
N LYS A 100 -1.93 -1.91 7.02
CA LYS A 100 -2.65 -0.64 6.87
C LYS A 100 -2.57 0.27 8.08
N LYS A 101 -2.54 -0.29 9.30
CA LYS A 101 -2.40 0.49 10.55
C LYS A 101 -1.09 1.27 10.62
N LEU A 102 -0.06 0.86 9.87
CA LEU A 102 1.21 1.58 9.83
C LEU A 102 1.09 2.99 9.25
N GLN A 103 0.05 3.26 8.45
CA GLN A 103 -0.23 4.61 7.94
C GLN A 103 -0.78 5.55 9.01
N ASP A 104 -1.27 5.03 10.13
CA ASP A 104 -1.81 5.84 11.22
C ASP A 104 -0.70 6.28 12.21
N LEU A 105 0.56 5.90 11.93
CA LEU A 105 1.75 6.32 12.67
C LEU A 105 2.20 7.72 12.27
N ILE A 106 2.78 8.47 13.22
CA ILE A 106 3.49 9.73 12.92
C ILE A 106 4.71 9.49 12.00
N PRO A 107 5.14 10.49 11.22
CA PRO A 107 6.22 10.35 10.24
C PRO A 107 7.52 9.76 10.80
N GLU A 108 7.90 10.15 12.01
CA GLU A 108 9.13 9.70 12.68
C GLU A 108 9.10 8.20 12.95
N LEU A 109 7.96 7.68 13.41
CA LEU A 109 7.78 6.24 13.65
C LEU A 109 7.73 5.44 12.36
N GLN A 110 7.16 6.02 11.29
CA GLN A 110 7.21 5.41 9.96
C GLN A 110 8.66 5.29 9.47
N GLN A 111 9.46 6.36 9.62
CA GLN A 111 10.89 6.35 9.25
C GLN A 111 11.68 5.31 10.06
N MET A 112 11.39 5.15 11.35
CA MET A 112 12.02 4.12 12.18
C MET A 112 11.76 2.70 11.66
N ILE A 113 10.59 2.45 11.07
CA ILE A 113 10.29 1.16 10.44
C ILE A 113 11.00 1.04 9.09
N GLU A 114 11.02 2.11 8.28
CA GLU A 114 11.71 2.10 6.98
C GLU A 114 13.21 1.85 7.08
N ASN A 115 13.87 2.41 8.10
CA ASN A 115 15.31 2.26 8.33
C ASN A 115 15.67 1.03 9.20
N GLY A 116 14.68 0.25 9.64
CA GLY A 116 14.89 -0.96 10.43
C GLY A 116 15.19 -0.75 11.92
N SER A 117 15.20 0.49 12.42
CA SER A 117 15.36 0.77 13.86
C SER A 117 14.14 0.40 14.71
N MET A 118 12.98 0.14 14.06
CA MET A 118 11.79 -0.40 14.69
C MET A 118 11.19 -1.54 13.84
N LYS A 119 10.81 -2.65 14.48
CA LYS A 119 10.04 -3.71 13.83
C LYS A 119 8.62 -3.23 13.53
N ALA A 120 8.10 -3.54 12.35
CA ALA A 120 6.71 -3.20 11.99
C ALA A 120 5.67 -3.79 12.95
N THR A 121 5.93 -4.97 13.53
CA THR A 121 5.10 -5.58 14.57
C THR A 121 4.89 -4.67 15.77
N VAL A 122 5.93 -3.95 16.19
CA VAL A 122 5.85 -2.96 17.28
C VAL A 122 5.03 -1.76 16.81
N GLY A 123 5.25 -1.30 15.58
CA GLY A 123 4.47 -0.23 14.94
C GLY A 123 2.97 -0.49 14.99
N TYR A 124 2.48 -1.57 14.37
CA TYR A 124 1.04 -1.80 14.26
C TYR A 124 0.37 -2.42 15.51
N LYS A 125 1.11 -3.08 16.41
CA LYS A 125 0.51 -3.66 17.63
C LYS A 125 0.45 -2.68 18.81
N ILE A 126 1.36 -1.72 18.85
CA ILE A 126 1.52 -0.80 19.98
C ILE A 126 1.27 0.64 19.51
N TRP A 127 2.12 1.17 18.65
CA TRP A 127 2.11 2.59 18.30
C TRP A 127 0.84 3.03 17.58
N ALA A 128 0.40 2.26 16.59
CA ALA A 128 -0.80 2.58 15.81
C ALA A 128 -2.12 2.46 16.59
N LYS A 129 -2.08 1.98 17.84
CA LYS A 129 -3.26 1.95 18.72
C LYS A 129 -3.40 3.22 19.56
N MET A 130 -2.36 4.07 19.59
CA MET A 130 -2.36 5.33 20.33
C MET A 130 -2.78 6.48 19.40
N PRO A 131 -3.51 7.49 19.91
CA PRO A 131 -3.74 8.74 19.20
C PRO A 131 -2.42 9.41 18.78
N GLN A 132 -2.40 10.14 17.67
CA GLN A 132 -1.18 10.78 17.16
C GLN A 132 -0.50 11.68 18.22
N GLY A 133 -1.25 12.49 18.96
CA GLY A 133 -0.68 13.33 20.02
C GLY A 133 0.01 12.54 21.15
N GLU A 134 -0.48 11.34 21.47
CA GLU A 134 0.21 10.45 22.42
C GLU A 134 1.48 9.86 21.81
N GLN A 135 1.44 9.48 20.52
CA GLN A 135 2.63 9.01 19.81
C GLN A 135 3.74 10.06 19.83
N GLU A 136 3.39 11.32 19.51
CA GLU A 136 4.32 12.47 19.54
C GLU A 136 4.92 12.67 20.93
N LYS A 137 4.08 12.69 21.97
CA LYS A 137 4.53 12.87 23.35
C LYS A 137 5.53 11.79 23.75
N PHE A 138 5.17 10.51 23.56
CA PHE A 138 6.05 9.40 23.92
C PHE A 138 7.36 9.39 23.11
N PHE A 139 7.30 9.74 21.83
CA PHE A 139 8.48 9.84 20.99
C PHE A 139 9.42 10.94 21.50
N ASN A 140 8.89 12.13 21.74
CA ASN A 140 9.66 13.28 22.22
C ASN A 140 10.27 13.03 23.62
N ASP A 141 9.52 12.43 24.54
CA ASP A 141 10.01 12.06 25.88
C ASP A 141 11.22 11.11 25.78
N ARG A 142 11.16 10.11 24.89
CA ARG A 142 12.26 9.16 24.67
C ARG A 142 13.50 9.81 24.06
N VAL A 143 13.32 10.71 23.08
CA VAL A 143 14.41 11.45 22.46
C VAL A 143 15.08 12.38 23.47
N SER A 144 14.28 13.08 24.28
CA SER A 144 14.77 13.97 25.35
C SER A 144 15.61 13.21 26.38
N LEU A 145 15.14 12.05 26.84
CA LEU A 145 15.88 11.18 27.76
C LEU A 145 17.24 10.74 27.17
N ARG A 146 17.26 10.27 25.92
CA ARG A 146 18.51 9.86 25.25
C ARG A 146 19.51 11.01 25.18
N ASN A 147 19.06 12.20 24.81
CA ASN A 147 19.93 13.38 24.70
C ASN A 147 20.47 13.85 26.05
N SER A 148 19.69 13.68 27.13
CA SER A 148 20.12 14.03 28.50
C SER A 148 21.21 13.09 29.03
N VAL A 149 21.19 11.80 28.64
CA VAL A 149 22.21 10.81 29.05
C VAL A 149 23.52 11.03 28.29
N LEU A 150 23.45 11.38 27.01
CA LEU A 150 24.65 11.62 26.19
C LEU A 150 25.44 12.88 26.58
N LYS A 151 24.78 13.89 27.18
CA LYS A 151 25.44 15.11 27.68
C LYS A 151 26.15 14.94 29.03
N ARG A 152 26.05 13.77 29.67
CA ARG A 152 26.69 13.47 30.96
C ARG A 152 28.06 12.77 30.82
N TYR A 153 28.52 12.58 29.59
CA TYR A 153 29.85 12.09 29.23
C TYR A 153 30.59 13.18 28.44
#